data_AF-A0A7K4FNC4-F1
#
_entry.id   AF-A0A7K4FNC4-F1
#
_cell.length_a   1.000
_cell.length_b   1.000
_cell.length_c   1.000
_cell.angle_alpha   90.00
_cell.angle_beta   90.00
_cell.angle_gamma   90.00
#
_symmetry.space_group_name_H-M   'P 1'
#
loop_
_entity.id
_entity.type
_entity.pdbx_description
1 polymer ?
#
loop_
_entity_poly.entity_id
_entity_poly.type
_entity_poly.pdbx_seq_one_letter_code
_entity_poly.pdbx_strand_id
1 'polypeptide(L)'
;MAFKRTKGELELSKDDVKKLEELSSSRTEKYSTVERSRILLMYYNNKSTNYIAKALNIYKAKIYRTVNKALSSGIDAALNDRPRPGKPRAISDEARAYIIKTACKKPVDSGLPYELWTNRLLTKYIRENAPEEYNISGISNGTVSKLLTKSNIKPYKITYYEEKTDPDFDIKEREILHVYKDISIYKRNNNNTNELYAFLLYDEKPGIQATGNIYSDKPPDKNHSNVSRNHDYIRHGTLSLLSGIDLVTGHIIYTVEDKHRSMEFVKWLDSVDKYYPGDYKIK
;
A
#
# COMPACT_ATOMS: atom_id res chain seq x y z
N MET A 1 -62.67 -12.30 3.74
CA MET A 1 -62.28 -11.46 2.59
C MET A 1 -60.77 -11.50 2.43
N ALA A 2 -60.26 -11.98 1.29
CA ALA A 2 -58.83 -12.00 1.03
C ALA A 2 -58.32 -10.56 0.89
N PHE A 3 -57.32 -10.19 1.68
CA PHE A 3 -56.69 -8.87 1.62
C PHE A 3 -56.01 -8.71 0.25
N LYS A 4 -56.54 -7.82 -0.60
CA LYS A 4 -55.94 -7.54 -1.91
C LYS A 4 -54.73 -6.63 -1.70
N ARG A 5 -53.53 -7.12 -2.01
CA ARG A 5 -52.29 -6.32 -1.94
C ARG A 5 -52.43 -5.08 -2.83
N THR A 6 -52.02 -3.92 -2.32
CA THR A 6 -51.93 -2.67 -3.10
C THR A 6 -50.63 -2.58 -3.92
N LYS A 7 -49.68 -3.51 -3.71
CA LYS A 7 -48.36 -3.53 -4.34
C LYS A 7 -48.07 -4.92 -4.91
N GLY A 8 -47.18 -4.98 -5.91
CA GLY A 8 -46.79 -6.21 -6.60
C GLY A 8 -46.27 -7.29 -5.65
N GLU A 9 -46.34 -8.54 -6.12
CA GLU A 9 -45.80 -9.70 -5.43
C GLU A 9 -44.26 -9.66 -5.44
N LEU A 10 -43.65 -9.98 -4.30
CA LEU A 10 -42.21 -10.03 -4.17
C LEU A 10 -41.77 -11.47 -4.41
N GLU A 11 -41.19 -11.75 -5.57
CA GLU A 11 -40.60 -13.05 -5.88
C GLU A 11 -39.20 -13.12 -5.27
N LEU A 12 -38.96 -14.10 -4.40
CA LEU A 12 -37.66 -14.34 -3.76
C LEU A 12 -37.16 -15.73 -4.15
N SER A 13 -35.88 -15.85 -4.51
CA SER A 13 -35.21 -17.15 -4.64
C SER A 13 -35.09 -17.85 -3.27
N LYS A 14 -34.83 -19.16 -3.26
CA LYS A 14 -34.52 -19.90 -2.02
C LYS A 14 -33.28 -19.33 -1.32
N ASP A 15 -32.28 -18.92 -2.09
CA ASP A 15 -31.05 -18.32 -1.55
C ASP A 15 -31.30 -16.94 -0.93
N ASP A 16 -32.20 -16.17 -1.54
CA ASP A 16 -32.62 -14.86 -1.05
C ASP A 16 -33.37 -14.94 0.28
N VAL A 17 -34.27 -15.91 0.41
CA VAL A 17 -35.00 -16.17 1.66
C VAL A 17 -34.02 -16.54 2.76
N LYS A 18 -33.09 -17.47 2.50
CA LYS A 18 -32.06 -17.89 3.47
C LYS A 18 -31.21 -16.70 3.94
N LYS A 19 -30.74 -15.88 3.00
CA LYS A 19 -29.96 -14.67 3.30
C LYS A 19 -30.74 -13.67 4.16
N LEU A 20 -32.02 -13.44 3.84
CA LEU A 20 -32.86 -12.55 4.64
C LEU A 20 -33.13 -13.10 6.04
N GLU A 21 -33.29 -14.41 6.20
CA GLU A 21 -33.48 -15.07 7.50
C GLU A 21 -32.25 -14.89 8.39
N GLU A 22 -31.06 -15.18 7.86
CA GLU A 22 -29.78 -14.95 8.53
C GLU A 22 -29.66 -13.48 8.97
N LEU A 23 -29.86 -12.53 8.05
CA LEU A 23 -29.78 -11.08 8.34
C LEU A 23 -30.85 -10.62 9.34
N SER A 24 -32.05 -11.20 9.34
CA SER A 24 -33.13 -10.81 10.25
C SER A 24 -32.88 -11.18 11.72
N SER A 25 -32.02 -12.18 11.95
CA SER A 25 -31.61 -12.69 13.26
C SER A 25 -30.25 -12.18 13.73
N SER A 26 -29.48 -11.54 12.84
CA SER A 26 -28.13 -11.09 13.14
C SER A 26 -28.08 -10.05 14.27
N ARG A 27 -27.11 -10.21 15.18
CA ARG A 27 -26.82 -9.27 16.28
C ARG A 27 -25.67 -8.32 15.96
N THR A 28 -24.92 -8.58 14.89
CA THR A 28 -23.72 -7.81 14.50
C THR A 28 -24.01 -6.83 13.36
N GLU A 29 -25.07 -7.09 12.59
CA GLU A 29 -25.45 -6.27 11.45
C GLU A 29 -26.08 -4.93 11.84
N LYS A 30 -26.03 -3.98 10.91
CA LYS A 30 -26.69 -2.67 11.10
C LYS A 30 -28.19 -2.89 11.34
N TYR A 31 -28.73 -2.24 12.37
CA TYR A 31 -30.15 -2.32 12.70
C TYR A 31 -31.08 -2.06 11.50
N SER A 32 -30.74 -1.11 10.63
CA SER A 32 -31.51 -0.83 9.41
C SER A 32 -31.57 -2.00 8.44
N THR A 33 -30.49 -2.78 8.30
CA THR A 33 -30.42 -3.98 7.45
C THR A 33 -31.29 -5.09 8.04
N VAL A 34 -31.20 -5.32 9.35
CA VAL A 34 -32.01 -6.31 10.08
C VAL A 34 -33.50 -5.99 9.95
N GLU A 35 -33.88 -4.74 10.19
CA GLU A 35 -35.27 -4.29 10.10
C GLU A 35 -35.84 -4.42 8.68
N ARG A 36 -35.07 -4.03 7.64
CA ARG A 36 -35.46 -4.21 6.24
C ARG A 36 -35.60 -5.67 5.85
N SER A 37 -34.73 -6.54 6.37
CA SER A 37 -34.80 -7.99 6.14
C SER A 37 -36.11 -8.57 6.69
N ARG A 38 -36.49 -8.17 7.91
CA ARG A 38 -37.78 -8.56 8.53
C ARG A 38 -38.97 -8.06 7.73
N ILE A 39 -38.92 -6.83 7.22
CA ILE A 39 -39.99 -6.29 6.35
C ILE A 39 -40.16 -7.15 5.10
N LEU A 40 -39.07 -7.49 4.40
CA LEU A 40 -39.11 -8.26 3.16
C LEU A 40 -39.60 -9.69 3.39
N LEU A 41 -39.14 -10.37 4.45
CA LEU A 41 -39.62 -11.71 4.82
C LEU A 41 -41.10 -11.73 5.19
N MET A 42 -41.57 -10.78 6.01
CA MET A 42 -42.99 -10.72 6.36
C MET A 42 -43.87 -10.38 5.15
N TYR A 43 -43.37 -9.54 4.23
CA TYR A 43 -44.09 -9.21 3.00
C TYR A 43 -44.16 -10.39 2.03
N TYR A 44 -43.06 -11.16 1.90
CA TYR A 44 -43.00 -12.42 1.15
C TYR A 44 -44.00 -13.45 1.69
N ASN A 45 -44.07 -13.60 3.03
CA ASN A 45 -45.02 -14.48 3.74
C ASN A 45 -46.48 -14.00 3.74
N ASN A 46 -46.89 -13.18 2.76
CA ASN A 46 -48.26 -12.71 2.57
C ASN A 46 -48.87 -11.96 3.78
N LYS A 47 -48.06 -11.42 4.70
CA LYS A 47 -48.58 -10.61 5.81
C LYS A 47 -49.04 -9.24 5.31
N SER A 48 -50.16 -8.74 5.85
CA SER A 48 -50.67 -7.42 5.48
C SER A 48 -49.72 -6.31 5.96
N THR A 49 -49.65 -5.21 5.21
CA THR A 49 -48.80 -4.06 5.59
C THR A 49 -49.18 -3.46 6.95
N ASN A 50 -50.47 -3.57 7.34
CA ASN A 50 -50.95 -3.20 8.67
C ASN A 50 -50.37 -4.10 9.77
N TYR A 51 -50.32 -5.41 9.52
CA TYR A 51 -49.72 -6.37 10.45
C TYR A 51 -48.22 -6.11 10.60
N ILE A 52 -47.49 -5.93 9.49
CA ILE A 52 -46.04 -5.67 9.49
C ILE A 52 -45.72 -4.38 10.26
N ALA A 53 -46.50 -3.31 10.03
CA ALA A 53 -46.35 -2.04 10.73
C ALA A 53 -46.50 -2.19 12.25
N LYS A 54 -47.48 -2.97 12.69
CA LYS A 54 -47.74 -3.22 14.12
C LYS A 54 -46.69 -4.14 14.74
N ALA A 55 -46.28 -5.19 14.03
CA ALA A 55 -45.29 -6.17 14.51
C ALA A 55 -43.89 -5.57 14.67
N LEU A 56 -43.47 -4.69 13.76
CA LEU A 56 -42.15 -4.07 13.78
C LEU A 56 -42.16 -2.65 14.38
N ASN A 57 -43.32 -2.14 14.79
CA ASN A 57 -43.51 -0.77 15.28
C ASN A 57 -42.95 0.31 14.33
N ILE A 58 -43.31 0.24 13.05
CA ILE A 58 -42.84 1.15 11.99
C ILE A 58 -43.98 1.74 11.17
N TYR A 59 -43.74 2.90 10.58
CA TYR A 59 -44.68 3.54 9.66
C TYR A 59 -44.82 2.79 8.34
N LYS A 60 -46.05 2.69 7.81
CA LYS A 60 -46.36 2.03 6.52
C LYS A 60 -45.55 2.59 5.35
N ALA A 61 -45.24 3.89 5.37
CA ALA A 61 -44.41 4.52 4.34
C ALA A 61 -43.02 3.88 4.23
N LYS A 62 -42.41 3.46 5.35
CA LYS A 62 -41.11 2.78 5.37
C LYS A 62 -41.21 1.39 4.73
N ILE A 63 -42.27 0.64 5.03
CA ILE A 63 -42.56 -0.67 4.41
C ILE A 63 -42.68 -0.51 2.90
N TYR A 64 -43.50 0.43 2.43
CA TYR A 64 -43.67 0.68 1.00
C TYR A 64 -42.36 1.08 0.32
N ARG A 65 -41.53 1.93 0.94
CA ARG A 65 -40.21 2.30 0.39
C ARG A 65 -39.28 1.10 0.26
N THR A 66 -39.20 0.25 1.27
CA THR A 66 -38.36 -0.95 1.25
C THR A 66 -38.83 -1.95 0.20
N VAL A 67 -40.14 -2.25 0.17
CA VAL A 67 -40.72 -3.20 -0.80
C VAL A 67 -40.61 -2.67 -2.23
N ASN A 68 -40.95 -1.39 -2.48
CA ASN A 68 -40.79 -0.81 -3.82
C ASN A 68 -39.35 -0.86 -4.29
N LYS A 69 -38.38 -0.60 -3.41
CA LYS A 69 -36.95 -0.65 -3.73
C LYS A 69 -36.49 -2.08 -4.05
N ALA A 70 -37.03 -3.07 -3.35
CA ALA A 70 -36.77 -4.48 -3.65
C ALA A 70 -37.35 -4.89 -5.00
N LEU A 71 -38.59 -4.51 -5.29
CA LEU A 71 -39.25 -4.78 -6.57
C LEU A 71 -38.55 -4.06 -7.74
N SER A 72 -38.04 -2.85 -7.55
CA SER A 72 -37.42 -2.07 -8.63
C SER A 72 -35.95 -2.36 -8.86
N SER A 73 -35.21 -2.81 -7.84
CA SER A 73 -33.74 -2.84 -7.87
C SER A 73 -33.13 -4.05 -7.18
N GLY A 74 -33.93 -5.03 -6.78
CA GLY A 74 -33.48 -6.23 -6.10
C GLY A 74 -33.28 -6.08 -4.59
N ILE A 75 -33.09 -7.22 -3.93
CA ILE A 75 -33.05 -7.35 -2.47
C ILE A 75 -31.81 -6.68 -1.89
N ASP A 76 -30.65 -6.87 -2.50
CA ASP A 76 -29.40 -6.27 -2.05
C ASP A 76 -29.44 -4.74 -2.05
N ALA A 77 -30.08 -4.17 -3.08
CA ALA A 77 -30.32 -2.74 -3.14
C ALA A 77 -31.33 -2.29 -2.08
N ALA A 78 -32.33 -3.10 -1.75
CA ALA A 78 -33.30 -2.76 -0.71
C ALA A 78 -32.66 -2.75 0.68
N LEU A 79 -31.78 -3.72 0.97
CA LEU A 79 -31.07 -3.85 2.24
C LEU A 79 -30.11 -2.69 2.49
N ASN A 80 -29.33 -2.32 1.48
CA ASN A 80 -28.26 -1.32 1.62
C ASN A 80 -28.71 0.11 1.26
N ASP A 81 -28.21 1.09 2.00
CA ASP A 81 -28.34 2.49 1.61
C ASP A 81 -27.41 2.79 0.43
N ARG A 82 -27.93 3.58 -0.53
CA ARG A 82 -27.06 4.12 -1.58
C ARG A 82 -26.04 5.05 -0.93
N PRO A 83 -24.80 5.11 -1.48
CA PRO A 83 -23.83 6.12 -1.05
C PRO A 83 -24.49 7.49 -1.05
N ARG A 84 -24.45 8.18 0.10
CA ARG A 84 -24.94 9.55 0.16
C ARG A 84 -24.03 10.41 -0.72
N PRO A 85 -24.57 11.43 -1.41
CA PRO A 85 -23.79 12.29 -2.31
C PRO A 85 -22.61 13.01 -1.62
N GLY A 86 -22.58 13.01 -0.29
CA GLY A 86 -21.50 13.60 0.50
C GLY A 86 -21.55 15.13 0.45
N LYS A 87 -20.53 15.76 1.03
CA LYS A 87 -20.35 17.21 0.91
C LYS A 87 -19.90 17.52 -0.53
N PRO A 88 -20.52 18.49 -1.23
CA PRO A 88 -20.03 18.91 -2.53
C PRO A 88 -18.56 19.35 -2.43
N ARG A 89 -17.80 19.11 -3.50
CA ARG A 89 -16.38 19.43 -3.52
C ARG A 89 -16.19 20.94 -3.40
N ALA A 90 -15.34 21.37 -2.48
CA ALA A 90 -15.08 22.79 -2.24
C ALA A 90 -14.01 23.38 -3.17
N ILE A 91 -13.20 22.53 -3.82
CA ILE A 91 -12.10 22.96 -4.70
C ILE A 91 -12.44 22.45 -6.11
N SER A 92 -12.47 23.36 -7.08
CA SER A 92 -12.72 23.06 -8.50
C SER A 92 -11.60 22.19 -9.09
N ASP A 93 -11.89 21.46 -10.16
CA ASP A 93 -10.88 20.59 -10.78
C ASP A 93 -9.71 21.39 -11.38
N GLU A 94 -9.97 22.61 -11.86
CA GLU A 94 -8.95 23.56 -12.33
C GLU A 94 -8.00 23.99 -11.19
N ALA A 95 -8.54 24.34 -10.03
CA ALA A 95 -7.73 24.68 -8.86
C ALA A 95 -6.87 23.49 -8.40
N ARG A 96 -7.37 22.25 -8.51
CA ARG A 96 -6.58 21.05 -8.22
C ARG A 96 -5.44 20.86 -9.22
N ALA A 97 -5.73 21.06 -10.51
CA ALA A 97 -4.74 20.97 -11.57
C ALA A 97 -3.63 22.01 -11.39
N TYR A 98 -3.98 23.24 -10.98
CA TYR A 98 -3.02 24.27 -10.61
C TYR A 98 -2.11 23.82 -9.47
N ILE A 99 -2.67 23.30 -8.36
CA ILE A 99 -1.89 22.81 -7.21
C ILE A 99 -0.90 21.71 -7.64
N ILE A 100 -1.37 20.76 -8.45
CA ILE A 100 -0.55 19.65 -8.95
C ILE A 100 0.56 20.17 -9.87
N LYS A 101 0.22 21.05 -10.83
CA LYS A 101 1.18 21.65 -11.75
C LYS A 101 2.28 22.39 -11.01
N THR A 102 1.92 23.16 -9.98
CA THR A 102 2.87 23.89 -9.13
C THR A 102 3.77 22.92 -8.37
N ALA A 103 3.21 21.85 -7.80
CA ALA A 103 3.98 20.83 -7.09
C ALA A 103 4.98 20.07 -7.99
N CYS A 104 4.70 19.97 -9.29
CA CYS A 104 5.57 19.29 -10.27
C CYS A 104 6.70 20.18 -10.82
N LYS A 105 6.75 21.46 -10.47
CA LYS A 105 7.87 22.36 -10.82
C LYS A 105 8.83 22.50 -9.65
N LYS A 106 10.07 22.93 -9.88
CA LYS A 106 10.96 23.28 -8.77
C LYS A 106 10.53 24.63 -8.18
N PRO A 107 10.70 24.85 -6.85
CA PRO A 107 10.47 26.17 -6.27
C PRO A 107 11.40 27.23 -6.90
N VAL A 108 12.61 26.84 -7.31
CA VAL A 108 13.57 27.71 -8.03
C VAL A 108 12.97 28.28 -9.32
N ASP A 109 12.28 27.45 -10.11
CA ASP A 109 11.59 27.88 -11.34
C ASP A 109 10.45 28.87 -11.08
N SER A 110 10.05 29.00 -9.82
CA SER A 110 9.02 29.90 -9.31
C SER A 110 9.59 31.12 -8.57
N GLY A 111 10.91 31.33 -8.63
CA GLY A 111 11.60 32.47 -8.01
C GLY A 111 11.93 32.30 -6.53
N LEU A 112 11.84 31.08 -5.99
CA LEU A 112 12.13 30.80 -4.58
C LEU A 112 13.53 30.20 -4.38
N PRO A 113 14.22 30.48 -3.26
CA PRO A 113 15.57 29.96 -2.99
C PRO A 113 15.59 28.50 -2.49
N TYR A 114 14.50 27.74 -2.68
CA TYR A 114 14.37 26.38 -2.16
C TYR A 114 14.52 25.34 -3.27
N GLU A 115 15.23 24.24 -2.98
CA GLU A 115 15.41 23.14 -3.93
C GLU A 115 14.13 22.31 -4.13
N LEU A 116 13.41 22.04 -3.04
CA LEU A 116 12.22 21.18 -3.02
C LEU A 116 11.03 21.85 -2.34
N TRP A 117 9.83 21.40 -2.71
CA TRP A 117 8.61 21.84 -2.06
C TRP A 117 8.39 21.08 -0.75
N THR A 118 8.48 21.76 0.39
CA THR A 118 7.81 21.28 1.60
C THR A 118 6.31 21.53 1.51
N ASN A 119 5.49 20.71 2.18
CA ASN A 119 4.03 20.88 2.20
C ASN A 119 3.62 22.28 2.68
N ARG A 120 4.33 22.82 3.69
CA ARG A 120 4.10 24.17 4.22
C ARG A 120 4.48 25.25 3.21
N LEU A 121 5.64 25.10 2.55
CA LEU A 121 6.11 26.05 1.54
C LEU A 121 5.18 26.11 0.34
N LEU A 122 4.81 24.94 -0.20
CA LEU A 122 3.89 24.84 -1.34
C LEU A 122 2.53 25.43 -1.00
N THR A 123 2.00 25.14 0.19
CA THR A 123 0.72 25.72 0.62
C THR A 123 0.83 27.23 0.74
N LYS A 124 1.90 27.77 1.34
CA LYS A 124 2.14 29.22 1.41
C LYS A 124 2.18 29.84 0.01
N TYR A 125 2.96 29.25 -0.89
CA TYR A 125 3.09 29.73 -2.26
C TYR A 125 1.75 29.74 -3.01
N ILE A 126 0.95 28.68 -2.87
CA ILE A 126 -0.39 28.60 -3.47
C ILE A 126 -1.31 29.71 -2.93
N ARG A 127 -1.25 29.99 -1.63
CA ARG A 127 -2.10 31.05 -1.05
C ARG A 127 -1.74 32.44 -1.56
N GLU A 128 -0.46 32.68 -1.84
CA GLU A 128 0.06 33.98 -2.29
C GLU A 128 -0.05 34.17 -3.81
N ASN A 129 0.03 33.10 -4.62
CA ASN A 129 0.17 33.19 -6.08
C ASN A 129 -0.97 32.55 -6.87
N ALA A 130 -1.96 31.92 -6.22
CA ALA A 130 -3.09 31.36 -6.93
C ALA A 130 -4.01 32.47 -7.47
N PRO A 131 -4.52 32.35 -8.72
CA PRO A 131 -5.58 33.20 -9.23
C PRO A 131 -6.80 33.24 -8.31
N GLU A 132 -7.41 34.42 -8.16
CA GLU A 132 -8.59 34.61 -7.30
C GLU A 132 -9.77 33.72 -7.72
N GLU A 133 -9.90 33.43 -9.02
CA GLU A 133 -10.92 32.55 -9.61
C GLU A 133 -10.94 31.15 -8.97
N TYR A 134 -9.79 30.65 -8.51
CA TYR A 134 -9.69 29.33 -7.88
C TYR A 134 -10.14 29.31 -6.43
N ASN A 135 -10.29 30.46 -5.77
CA ASN A 135 -10.74 30.58 -4.37
C ASN A 135 -9.99 29.65 -3.39
N ILE A 136 -8.66 29.53 -3.55
CA ILE A 136 -7.79 28.66 -2.74
C ILE A 136 -6.83 29.41 -1.80
N SER A 137 -7.01 30.71 -1.62
CA SER A 137 -6.21 31.55 -0.69
C SER A 137 -6.29 31.08 0.78
N GLY A 138 -7.39 30.40 1.16
CA GLY A 138 -7.58 29.83 2.50
C GLY A 138 -7.21 28.34 2.63
N ILE A 139 -6.62 27.71 1.62
CA ILE A 139 -6.41 26.25 1.61
C ILE A 139 -5.49 25.80 2.77
N SER A 140 -5.88 24.74 3.49
CA SER A 140 -5.07 24.21 4.59
C SER A 140 -3.97 23.27 4.11
N ASN A 141 -2.85 23.20 4.85
CA ASN A 141 -1.75 22.26 4.57
C ASN A 141 -2.24 20.80 4.46
N GLY A 142 -3.22 20.42 5.30
CA GLY A 142 -3.79 19.07 5.28
C GLY A 142 -4.56 18.77 4.00
N THR A 143 -5.24 19.77 3.42
CA THR A 143 -5.95 19.61 2.15
C THR A 143 -4.97 19.46 0.98
N VAL A 144 -3.91 20.27 0.93
CA VAL A 144 -2.83 20.12 -0.06
C VAL A 144 -2.18 18.74 0.05
N SER A 145 -1.81 18.31 1.27
CA SER A 145 -1.22 17.01 1.51
C SER A 145 -2.11 15.84 1.05
N LYS A 146 -3.42 15.89 1.37
CA LYS A 146 -4.40 14.88 0.92
C LYS A 146 -4.53 14.86 -0.60
N LEU A 147 -4.51 16.02 -1.24
CA LEU A 147 -4.59 16.14 -2.69
C LEU A 147 -3.36 15.52 -3.36
N LEU A 148 -2.16 15.88 -2.92
CA LEU A 148 -0.91 15.33 -3.44
C LEU A 148 -0.81 13.81 -3.22
N THR A 149 -1.20 13.34 -2.03
CA THR A 149 -1.22 11.90 -1.71
C THR A 149 -2.17 11.14 -2.63
N LYS A 150 -3.37 11.67 -2.87
CA LYS A 150 -4.35 11.05 -3.79
C LYS A 150 -3.83 10.99 -5.23
N SER A 151 -3.00 11.95 -5.62
CA SER A 151 -2.34 12.01 -6.94
C SER A 151 -0.97 11.29 -6.97
N ASN A 152 -0.55 10.65 -5.87
CA ASN A 152 0.76 10.01 -5.70
C ASN A 152 1.96 10.95 -6.01
N ILE A 153 1.84 12.25 -5.71
CA ILE A 153 2.89 13.25 -5.92
C ILE A 153 3.56 13.56 -4.57
N LYS A 154 4.89 13.49 -4.53
CA LYS A 154 5.69 13.72 -3.32
C LYS A 154 6.84 14.68 -3.63
N PRO A 155 6.56 15.99 -3.72
CA PRO A 155 7.52 16.96 -4.25
C PRO A 155 8.65 17.32 -3.27
N TYR A 156 8.56 16.80 -2.03
CA TYR A 156 9.61 16.85 -1.01
C TYR A 156 10.49 15.60 -0.99
N LYS A 157 10.15 14.56 -1.75
CA LYS A 157 10.84 13.27 -1.70
C LYS A 157 11.73 13.13 -2.93
N ILE A 158 13.04 13.04 -2.70
CA ILE A 158 13.99 12.62 -3.72
C ILE A 158 14.00 11.09 -3.76
N THR A 159 13.97 10.55 -4.98
CA THR A 159 14.25 9.15 -5.26
C THR A 159 15.31 9.11 -6.34
N TYR A 160 16.26 8.19 -6.18
CA TYR A 160 17.24 7.90 -7.22
C TYR A 160 16.58 7.00 -8.27
N TYR A 161 16.98 7.19 -9.51
CA TYR A 161 16.71 6.25 -10.60
C TYR A 161 18.05 5.93 -11.26
N GLU A 162 18.14 4.74 -11.82
CA GLU A 162 19.29 4.33 -12.61
C GLU A 162 18.93 4.50 -14.08
N GLU A 163 19.75 5.26 -14.79
CA GLU A 163 19.54 5.51 -16.22
C GLU A 163 20.12 4.36 -17.04
N LYS A 164 19.41 3.95 -18.09
CA LYS A 164 19.90 2.97 -19.06
C LYS A 164 20.95 3.62 -19.95
N THR A 165 22.21 3.56 -19.53
CA THR A 165 23.34 4.15 -20.27
C THR A 165 23.94 3.22 -21.32
N ASP A 166 23.74 1.91 -21.18
CA ASP A 166 24.31 0.89 -22.07
C ASP A 166 23.42 0.68 -23.32
N PRO A 167 23.96 0.82 -24.55
CA PRO A 167 23.21 0.54 -25.79
C PRO A 167 22.64 -0.88 -25.88
N ASP A 168 23.33 -1.86 -25.28
CA ASP A 168 22.94 -3.28 -25.29
C ASP A 168 22.18 -3.70 -24.02
N PHE A 169 21.70 -2.73 -23.22
CA PHE A 169 21.04 -2.98 -21.93
C PHE A 169 19.98 -4.07 -22.00
N ASP A 170 19.07 -3.98 -22.97
CA ASP A 170 17.93 -4.91 -23.09
C ASP A 170 18.39 -6.34 -23.43
N ILE A 171 19.53 -6.51 -24.09
CA ILE A 171 20.09 -7.85 -24.37
C ILE A 171 20.67 -8.43 -23.08
N LYS A 172 21.52 -7.68 -22.39
CA LYS A 172 22.15 -8.09 -21.12
C LYS A 172 21.11 -8.34 -20.02
N GLU A 173 20.07 -7.51 -19.95
CA GLU A 173 18.94 -7.70 -19.03
C GLU A 173 18.27 -9.06 -19.25
N ARG A 174 17.99 -9.43 -20.51
CA ARG A 174 17.36 -10.72 -20.83
C ARG A 174 18.25 -11.90 -20.44
N GLU A 175 19.56 -11.80 -20.61
CA GLU A 175 20.51 -12.83 -20.19
C GLU A 175 20.46 -13.04 -18.67
N ILE A 176 20.49 -11.94 -17.90
CA ILE A 176 20.39 -11.98 -16.44
C ILE A 176 19.03 -12.58 -16.01
N LEU A 177 17.93 -12.15 -16.62
CA LEU A 177 16.60 -12.70 -16.34
C LEU A 177 16.49 -14.19 -16.68
N HIS A 178 17.23 -14.67 -17.69
CA HIS A 178 17.31 -16.10 -18.01
C HIS A 178 17.95 -16.89 -16.87
N VAL A 179 19.03 -16.39 -16.28
CA VAL A 179 19.67 -17.02 -15.11
C VAL A 179 18.68 -17.14 -13.93
N TYR A 180 17.92 -16.09 -13.64
CA TYR A 180 16.87 -16.16 -12.60
C TYR A 180 15.78 -17.19 -12.91
N LYS A 181 15.39 -17.31 -14.18
CA LYS A 181 14.43 -18.33 -14.61
C LYS A 181 15.02 -19.74 -14.46
N ASP A 182 16.28 -19.94 -14.81
CA ASP A 182 16.97 -21.22 -14.65
C ASP A 182 17.03 -21.64 -13.18
N ILE A 183 17.34 -20.72 -12.28
CA ILE A 183 17.29 -20.96 -10.82
C ILE A 183 15.88 -21.41 -10.40
N SER A 184 14.84 -20.76 -10.91
CA SER A 184 13.45 -21.11 -10.56
C SER A 184 13.07 -22.52 -11.04
N ILE A 185 13.58 -22.93 -12.20
CA ILE A 185 13.37 -24.27 -12.78
C ILE A 185 14.17 -25.29 -11.96
N TYR A 186 15.42 -25.00 -11.65
CA TYR A 186 16.30 -25.83 -10.83
C TYR A 186 15.67 -26.11 -9.46
N LYS A 187 15.18 -25.08 -8.76
CA LYS A 187 14.49 -25.23 -7.47
C LYS A 187 13.25 -26.13 -7.55
N ARG A 188 12.50 -26.11 -8.66
CA ARG A 188 11.33 -26.97 -8.86
C ARG A 188 11.72 -28.42 -9.18
N ASN A 189 12.83 -28.59 -9.89
CA ASN A 189 13.28 -29.89 -10.42
C ASN A 189 14.33 -30.59 -9.55
N ASN A 190 14.68 -30.02 -8.38
CA ASN A 190 15.77 -30.44 -7.49
C ASN A 190 15.71 -31.91 -6.99
N ASN A 191 14.70 -32.68 -7.40
CA ASN A 191 14.57 -34.12 -7.13
C ASN A 191 14.99 -35.02 -8.31
N ASN A 192 15.29 -34.46 -9.50
CA ASN A 192 15.49 -35.23 -10.75
C ASN A 192 16.82 -34.95 -11.47
N THR A 193 17.70 -34.09 -10.94
CA THR A 193 18.94 -33.71 -11.60
C THR A 193 20.16 -34.21 -10.83
N ASN A 194 21.00 -35.00 -11.50
CA ASN A 194 22.30 -35.46 -10.96
C ASN A 194 23.37 -34.36 -10.93
N GLU A 195 23.12 -33.20 -11.55
CA GLU A 195 24.04 -32.07 -11.57
C GLU A 195 23.72 -31.09 -10.44
N LEU A 196 24.73 -30.78 -9.64
CA LEU A 196 24.65 -29.80 -8.56
C LEU A 196 25.11 -28.44 -9.08
N TYR A 197 24.25 -27.44 -9.01
CA TYR A 197 24.56 -26.06 -9.39
C TYR A 197 24.52 -25.13 -8.18
N ALA A 198 25.55 -24.28 -8.07
CA ALA A 198 25.57 -23.14 -7.16
C ALA A 198 25.39 -21.87 -8.00
N PHE A 199 24.37 -21.08 -7.70
CA PHE A 199 24.12 -19.81 -8.39
C PHE A 199 24.46 -18.65 -7.46
N LEU A 200 25.54 -17.93 -7.74
CA LEU A 200 26.09 -16.92 -6.84
C LEU A 200 25.83 -15.51 -7.36
N LEU A 201 25.20 -14.69 -6.53
CA LEU A 201 25.13 -13.25 -6.73
C LEU A 201 26.16 -12.59 -5.83
N TYR A 202 27.18 -11.99 -6.44
CA TYR A 202 28.25 -11.27 -5.75
C TYR A 202 27.98 -9.76 -5.72
N ASP A 203 28.27 -9.13 -4.58
CA ASP A 203 28.26 -7.68 -4.42
C ASP A 203 29.33 -7.23 -3.41
N GLU A 204 29.78 -5.99 -3.57
CA GLU A 204 30.75 -5.35 -2.69
C GLU A 204 30.12 -4.13 -2.02
N LYS A 205 30.32 -4.04 -0.71
CA LYS A 205 30.02 -2.81 0.05
C LYS A 205 31.33 -2.22 0.57
N PRO A 206 32.04 -1.43 -0.26
CA PRO A 206 33.25 -0.72 0.17
C PRO A 206 32.91 0.47 1.08
N GLY A 207 33.90 0.92 1.85
CA GLY A 207 33.79 2.17 2.63
C GLY A 207 32.85 2.09 3.83
N ILE A 208 32.61 0.90 4.38
CA ILE A 208 31.85 0.74 5.62
C ILE A 208 32.65 1.38 6.76
N GLN A 209 32.20 2.53 7.24
CA GLN A 209 32.86 3.20 8.36
C GLN A 209 32.59 2.43 9.66
N ALA A 210 33.66 1.88 10.26
CA ALA A 210 33.58 1.22 11.55
C ALA A 210 33.55 2.27 12.66
N THR A 211 32.36 2.53 13.22
CA THR A 211 32.16 3.49 14.32
C THR A 211 31.76 2.79 15.61
N GLY A 212 32.31 3.28 16.72
CA GLY A 212 31.95 2.85 18.07
C GLY A 212 31.64 4.05 18.97
N ASN A 213 30.79 3.85 19.96
CA ASN A 213 30.53 4.88 20.96
C ASN A 213 31.72 4.99 21.93
N ILE A 214 32.09 6.21 22.31
CA ILE A 214 33.14 6.42 23.32
C ILE A 214 32.63 6.05 24.72
N TYR A 215 31.36 6.34 24.99
CA TYR A 215 30.73 6.17 26.29
C TYR A 215 29.54 5.23 26.19
N SER A 216 29.24 4.52 27.27
CA SER A 216 28.04 3.68 27.38
C SER A 216 26.76 4.52 27.31
N ASP A 217 25.74 3.96 26.67
CA ASP A 217 24.39 4.56 26.67
C ASP A 217 23.87 4.68 28.11
N LYS A 218 23.23 5.82 28.42
CA LYS A 218 22.58 6.02 29.72
C LYS A 218 21.12 5.55 29.62
N PRO A 219 20.66 4.65 30.51
CA PRO A 219 19.27 4.23 30.52
C PRO A 219 18.36 5.38 30.96
N PRO A 220 17.04 5.29 30.72
CA PRO A 220 16.07 6.23 31.27
C PRO A 220 16.14 6.32 32.79
N ASP A 221 15.93 7.52 33.32
CA ASP A 221 15.85 7.79 34.76
C ASP A 221 14.63 8.68 35.10
N LYS A 222 14.53 9.10 36.37
CA LYS A 222 13.41 9.93 36.85
C LYS A 222 13.26 11.27 36.14
N ASN A 223 14.35 11.80 35.57
CA ASN A 223 14.40 13.10 34.90
C ASN A 223 14.44 12.98 33.36
N HIS A 224 14.80 11.79 32.84
CA HIS A 224 14.96 11.53 31.41
C HIS A 224 14.24 10.24 31.01
N SER A 225 13.17 10.35 30.23
CA SER A 225 12.35 9.20 29.83
C SER A 225 12.96 8.32 28.72
N ASN A 226 14.09 8.71 28.14
CA ASN A 226 14.69 8.06 26.98
C ASN A 226 16.11 7.57 27.26
N VAL A 227 16.52 6.51 26.55
CA VAL A 227 17.94 6.14 26.46
C VAL A 227 18.71 7.29 25.83
N SER A 228 19.76 7.75 26.50
CA SER A 228 20.59 8.85 26.03
C SER A 228 21.94 8.32 25.60
N ARG A 229 22.28 8.54 24.33
CA ARG A 229 23.58 8.21 23.73
C ARG A 229 24.39 9.49 23.57
N ASN A 230 25.66 9.47 23.98
CA ASN A 230 26.53 10.61 23.71
C ASN A 230 26.81 10.73 22.21
N HIS A 231 26.86 11.96 21.70
CA HIS A 231 27.13 12.25 20.29
C HIS A 231 28.59 11.95 19.88
N ASP A 232 29.51 11.87 20.83
CA ASP A 232 30.91 11.54 20.57
C ASP A 232 31.06 10.06 20.17
N TYR A 233 31.78 9.81 19.08
CA TYR A 233 32.10 8.48 18.57
C TYR A 233 33.58 8.37 18.19
N ILE A 234 34.11 7.15 18.24
CA ILE A 234 35.44 6.81 17.72
C ILE A 234 35.28 6.20 16.32
N ARG A 235 36.21 6.56 15.42
CA ARG A 235 36.34 5.95 14.10
C ARG A 235 37.48 4.93 14.14
N HIS A 236 37.18 3.68 13.81
CA HIS A 236 38.17 2.60 13.69
C HIS A 236 38.70 2.42 12.26
N GLY A 237 38.34 3.32 11.35
CA GLY A 237 38.68 3.24 9.92
C GLY A 237 37.50 2.81 9.07
N THR A 238 37.80 2.40 7.84
CA THR A 238 36.82 1.93 6.84
C THR A 238 37.15 0.52 6.43
N LEU A 239 36.13 -0.33 6.38
CA LEU A 239 36.23 -1.73 5.95
C LEU A 239 35.46 -1.92 4.65
N SER A 240 35.80 -2.98 3.93
CA SER A 240 35.10 -3.42 2.73
C SER A 240 34.52 -4.80 2.98
N LEU A 241 33.22 -4.95 2.75
CA LEU A 241 32.53 -6.24 2.78
C LEU A 241 32.43 -6.76 1.35
N LEU A 242 33.04 -7.92 1.11
CA LEU A 242 32.90 -8.67 -0.14
C LEU A 242 31.98 -9.84 0.17
N SER A 243 30.86 -9.97 -0.54
CA SER A 243 29.84 -10.96 -0.19
C SER A 243 29.18 -11.53 -1.42
N GLY A 244 28.96 -12.84 -1.43
CA GLY A 244 28.07 -13.48 -2.39
C GLY A 244 27.00 -14.30 -1.70
N ILE A 245 25.81 -14.30 -2.28
CA ILE A 245 24.68 -15.11 -1.82
C ILE A 245 24.40 -16.22 -2.82
N ASP A 246 24.25 -17.43 -2.30
CA ASP A 246 23.72 -18.56 -3.04
C ASP A 246 22.21 -18.38 -3.21
N LEU A 247 21.76 -18.19 -4.44
CA LEU A 247 20.35 -17.96 -4.76
C LEU A 247 19.49 -19.21 -4.56
N VAL A 248 20.09 -20.40 -4.46
CA VAL A 248 19.39 -21.66 -4.18
C VAL A 248 19.21 -21.84 -2.69
N THR A 249 20.31 -21.84 -1.92
CA THR A 249 20.31 -22.16 -0.49
C THR A 249 20.05 -20.95 0.41
N GLY A 250 20.28 -19.74 -0.10
CA GLY A 250 20.27 -18.49 0.67
C GLY A 250 21.51 -18.30 1.56
N HIS A 251 22.52 -19.17 1.45
CA HIS A 251 23.76 -19.04 2.21
C HIS A 251 24.58 -17.85 1.72
N ILE A 252 25.20 -17.13 2.66
CA ILE A 252 26.01 -15.95 2.38
C ILE A 252 27.47 -16.28 2.68
N ILE A 253 28.31 -16.22 1.65
CA ILE A 253 29.76 -16.35 1.74
C ILE A 253 30.35 -14.94 1.73
N TYR A 254 30.96 -14.52 2.82
CA TYR A 254 31.46 -13.15 2.97
C TYR A 254 32.86 -13.08 3.57
N THR A 255 33.58 -12.02 3.24
CA THR A 255 34.85 -11.63 3.84
C THR A 255 34.84 -10.13 4.14
N VAL A 256 35.49 -9.75 5.24
CA VAL A 256 35.66 -8.35 5.64
C VAL A 256 37.13 -8.02 5.57
N GLU A 257 37.48 -7.05 4.74
CA GLU A 257 38.85 -6.69 4.43
C GLU A 257 39.07 -5.18 4.62
N ASP A 258 40.30 -4.77 4.92
CA ASP A 258 40.64 -3.34 5.04
C ASP A 258 40.66 -2.63 3.67
N LYS A 259 40.71 -3.38 2.57
CA LYS A 259 40.85 -2.89 1.18
C LYS A 259 39.96 -3.71 0.24
N HIS A 260 39.65 -3.14 -0.93
CA HIS A 260 38.82 -3.79 -1.96
C HIS A 260 39.56 -3.86 -3.31
N ARG A 261 40.73 -4.52 -3.34
CA ARG A 261 41.49 -4.71 -4.59
C ARG A 261 41.21 -6.10 -5.14
N SER A 262 41.67 -6.34 -6.37
CA SER A 262 41.53 -7.64 -7.03
C SER A 262 42.09 -8.82 -6.20
N MET A 263 43.11 -8.60 -5.36
CA MET A 263 43.63 -9.64 -4.47
C MET A 263 42.63 -10.06 -3.40
N GLU A 264 41.87 -9.12 -2.84
CA GLU A 264 40.83 -9.43 -1.86
C GLU A 264 39.65 -10.16 -2.52
N PHE A 265 39.30 -9.80 -3.76
CA PHE A 265 38.32 -10.55 -4.56
C PHE A 265 38.76 -11.99 -4.84
N VAL A 266 40.02 -12.21 -5.24
CA VAL A 266 40.57 -13.56 -5.45
C VAL A 266 40.54 -14.39 -4.17
N LYS A 267 40.87 -13.81 -3.01
CA LYS A 267 40.72 -14.50 -1.72
C LYS A 267 39.27 -14.90 -1.42
N TRP A 268 38.31 -14.06 -1.82
CA TRP A 268 36.89 -14.40 -1.70
C TRP A 268 36.53 -15.56 -2.62
N LEU A 269 37.01 -15.58 -3.87
CA LEU A 269 36.84 -16.73 -4.79
C LEU A 269 37.44 -18.01 -4.21
N ASP A 270 38.62 -17.96 -3.58
CA ASP A 270 39.21 -19.12 -2.90
C ASP A 270 38.32 -19.62 -1.75
N SER A 271 37.57 -18.71 -1.11
CA SER A 271 36.63 -19.07 -0.04
C SER A 271 35.37 -19.73 -0.58
N VAL A 272 34.91 -19.29 -1.76
CA VAL A 272 33.81 -19.92 -2.50
C VAL A 272 34.19 -21.32 -2.96
N ASP A 273 35.38 -21.47 -3.56
CA ASP A 273 35.90 -22.75 -4.05
C ASP A 273 36.05 -23.77 -2.91
N LYS A 274 36.49 -23.33 -1.72
CA LYS A 274 36.56 -24.19 -0.52
C LYS A 274 35.19 -24.57 0.04
N TYR A 275 34.18 -23.72 -0.14
CA TYR A 275 32.84 -23.96 0.41
C TYR A 275 32.08 -25.01 -0.39
N TYR A 276 32.19 -24.97 -1.72
CA TYR A 276 31.49 -25.91 -2.60
C TYR A 276 32.33 -27.16 -2.90
N PRO A 277 31.75 -28.37 -2.74
CA PRO A 277 32.40 -29.60 -3.20
C PRO A 277 32.69 -29.58 -4.71
N GLY A 278 33.72 -30.28 -5.18
CA GLY A 278 34.13 -30.31 -6.59
C GLY A 278 33.10 -30.82 -7.60
N ASP A 279 32.02 -31.44 -7.12
CA ASP A 279 30.89 -31.89 -7.94
C ASP A 279 29.90 -30.74 -8.29
N TYR A 280 30.03 -29.57 -7.65
CA TYR A 280 29.21 -28.39 -7.93
C TYR A 280 29.74 -27.61 -9.12
N LYS A 281 28.83 -27.24 -10.03
CA LYS A 281 29.09 -26.25 -11.07
C LYS A 281 28.65 -24.87 -10.56
N ILE A 282 29.59 -23.95 -10.43
CA ILE A 282 29.33 -22.58 -9.99
C ILE A 282 28.93 -21.73 -11.21
N LYS A 283 27.81 -21.03 -11.09
CA LYS A 283 27.27 -20.08 -12.07
C LYS A 283 27.03 -18.71 -11.45
#